data_AF-A0A534V718-F1
#
_entry.id   AF-A0A534V718-F1
#
_cell.length_a   1.000
_cell.length_b   1.000
_cell.length_c   1.000
_cell.angle_alpha   90.00
_cell.angle_beta   90.00
_cell.angle_gamma   90.00
#
_symmetry.space_group_name_H-M   'P 1'
#
loop_
_entity.id
_entity.type
_entity.pdbx_description
1 polymer ?
#
loop_
_entity_poly.entity_id
_entity_poly.type
_entity_poly.pdbx_seq_one_letter_code
_entity_poly.pdbx_strand_id
1 'polypeptide(L)' 'MSRIFNFPVEIDIDNVQATLENGILQIRAPKAAAGKGKLIRVRRAA' A
#
# COMPACT_ATOMS: atom_id res chain seq x y z
N MET A 1 2.89 -19.89 -12.47
CA MET A 1 3.93 -18.93 -12.01
C MET A 1 3.22 -17.86 -11.18
N SER A 2 3.68 -17.56 -9.96
CA SER A 2 3.12 -16.48 -9.13
C SER A 2 4.23 -15.56 -8.62
N ARG A 3 3.87 -14.34 -8.24
CA ARG A 3 4.72 -13.33 -7.62
C ARG A 3 3.96 -12.68 -6.49
N ILE A 4 4.67 -12.33 -5.42
CA ILE A 4 4.12 -11.64 -4.25
C ILE A 4 4.86 -10.31 -4.14
N PHE A 5 4.10 -9.22 -3.99
CA PHE A 5 4.63 -7.88 -3.78
C PHE A 5 4.17 -7.40 -2.41
N ASN A 6 5.12 -7.06 -1.54
CA ASN A 6 4.83 -6.46 -0.24
C ASN A 6 5.03 -4.95 -0.34
N PHE A 7 4.01 -4.18 0.02
CA PHE A 7 4.08 -2.73 0.01
C PHE A 7 4.50 -2.21 1.40
N PRO A 8 5.33 -1.15 1.48
CA PRO A 8 5.75 -0.57 2.76
C PRO A 8 4.65 0.27 3.43
N VAL A 9 3.54 0.48 2.74
CA VAL A 9 2.38 1.25 3.21
C VAL A 9 1.10 0.51 2.84
N GLU A 10 0.03 0.84 3.56
CA GLU A 10 -1.31 0.35 3.24
C GLU A 10 -1.75 0.89 1.87
N ILE A 11 -2.33 0.01 1.06
CA ILE A 11 -2.82 0.33 -0.29
C ILE A 11 -4.33 0.29 -0.31
N ASP A 12 -4.93 1.08 -1.19
CA ASP A 12 -6.35 1.00 -1.49
C ASP A 12 -6.58 -0.17 -2.45
N ILE A 13 -6.95 -1.33 -1.88
CA ILE A 13 -7.13 -2.59 -2.61
C ILE A 13 -8.26 -2.48 -3.64
N ASP A 14 -9.32 -1.75 -3.31
CA ASP A 14 -10.51 -1.62 -4.16
C ASP A 14 -10.22 -0.83 -5.44
N ASN A 15 -9.17 -0.01 -5.44
CA ASN A 15 -8.75 0.83 -6.57
C ASN A 15 -7.44 0.39 -7.23
N VAL A 16 -7.00 -0.87 -7.02
CA VAL A 16 -5.85 -1.43 -7.75
C VAL A 16 -6.23 -1.65 -9.22
N GLN A 17 -5.35 -1.22 -10.13
CA GLN A 17 -5.55 -1.35 -11.58
C GLN A 17 -4.32 -1.99 -12.23
N ALA A 18 -4.52 -2.70 -13.32
CA ALA A 18 -3.44 -3.30 -14.10
C ALA A 18 -3.67 -3.12 -15.60
N THR A 19 -2.59 -2.89 -16.34
CA THR A 19 -2.58 -2.87 -17.81
C THR A 19 -1.46 -3.77 -18.32
N LEU A 20 -1.69 -4.45 -19.45
CA LEU A 20 -0.69 -5.27 -20.12
C LEU A 20 -0.54 -4.76 -21.55
N GLU A 21 0.59 -4.12 -21.83
CA GLU A 21 0.87 -3.51 -23.13
C GLU A 21 2.27 -3.91 -23.58
N ASN A 22 2.40 -4.39 -24.82
CA ASN A 22 3.68 -4.81 -25.42
C ASN A 22 4.49 -5.79 -24.55
N GLY A 23 3.81 -6.69 -23.84
CA GLY A 23 4.44 -7.68 -22.94
C GLY A 23 4.87 -7.14 -21.58
N ILE A 24 4.55 -5.89 -21.25
CA ILE A 24 4.85 -5.27 -19.96
C ILE A 24 3.58 -5.16 -19.12
N LEU A 25 3.58 -5.81 -17.97
CA LEU A 25 2.53 -5.69 -16.95
C LEU A 25 2.81 -4.47 -16.08
N GLN A 26 1.97 -3.44 -16.17
CA GLN A 26 1.98 -2.28 -15.30
C GLN A 26 0.87 -2.40 -14.27
N ILE A 27 1.21 -2.30 -12.98
CA ILE A 27 0.25 -2.35 -11.86
C ILE A 27 0.27 -0.99 -11.16
N ARG A 28 -0.89 -0.35 -11.07
CA ARG A 28 -1.11 0.87 -10.30
C ARG A 28 -1.80 0.49 -8.99
N ALA A 29 -1.08 0.60 -7.88
CA ALA A 29 -1.59 0.37 -6.53
C ALA A 29 -1.62 1.70 -5.75
N PRO A 30 -2.78 2.37 -5.65
CA PRO A 30 -2.89 3.64 -4.94
C PRO A 30 -2.61 3.45 -3.43
N LYS A 31 -2.02 4.47 -2.80
CA LYS A 31 -1.89 4.50 -1.34
C LYS A 31 -3.28 4.62 -0.72
N ALA A 32 -3.54 3.88 0.35
CA ALA A 32 -4.75 4.06 1.13
C ALA A 32 -4.83 5.49 1.65
N ALA A 33 -6.05 6.04 1.75
CA ALA A 33 -6.25 7.34 2.36
C ALA A 33 -5.66 7.33 3.78
N ALA A 34 -4.71 8.22 4.06
CA ALA A 34 -4.07 8.26 5.35
C ALA A 34 -5.13 8.51 6.43
N GLY A 35 -5.35 7.53 7.31
CA GLY A 35 -6.07 7.77 8.56
C GLY A 35 -5.39 8.90 9.33
N LYS A 36 -6.17 9.66 10.13
CA LYS A 36 -5.63 10.74 10.96
C LYS A 36 -4.37 10.25 11.69
N GLY A 37 -3.25 10.96 11.53
CA GLY A 37 -1.97 10.58 12.10
C GLY A 37 -2.11 10.24 13.59
N LYS A 38 -1.60 9.07 13.99
CA LYS A 38 -1.66 8.64 15.39
C LYS A 38 -0.62 9.42 16.19
N LEU A 39 -1.07 10.27 17.10
CA LEU A 39 -0.19 10.92 18.08
C LEU A 39 0.17 9.90 19.16
N ILE A 40 1.40 9.39 19.12
CA ILE A 40 1.88 8.44 20.13
C ILE A 40 2.38 9.24 21.35
N ARG A 41 1.61 9.22 22.44
CA ARG A 41 2.04 9.77 23.73
C ARG A 41 2.95 8.75 24.43
N VAL A 42 4.25 9.04 24.49
CA VAL A 42 5.21 8.23 25.23
C VAL A 42 5.01 8.48 26.73
N ARG A 43 4.78 7.41 27.51
CA ARG A 43 4.74 7.45 28.98
C ARG A 43 5.95 6.71 29.54
N ARG A 44 6.54 7.21 30.63
CA ARG A 44 7.62 6.55 31.36
C ARG A 44 7.04 5.37 32.17
N ALA A 45 7.59 4.17 32.01
CA ALA A 45 7.32 3.05 32.91
C ALA A 45 8.11 3.26 34.21
N ALA A 46 7.47 2.98 35.35
CA ALA A 46 8.06 3.08 36.69
C ALA A 46 9.00 1.91 36.97
#